data_AF-A0A6B3G3R4-F1
#
_entry.id   AF-A0A6B3G3R4-F1
#
_cell.length_a   1.000
_cell.length_b   1.000
_cell.length_c   1.000
_cell.angle_alpha   90.00
_cell.angle_beta   90.00
_cell.angle_gamma   90.00
#
_symmetry.space_group_name_H-M   'P 1'
#
loop_
_entity.id
_entity.type
_entity.pdbx_description
1 polymer ?
#
loop_
_entity_poly.entity_id
_entity_poly.type
_entity_poly.pdbx_seq_one_letter_code
_entity_poly.pdbx_strand_id
1 'polypeptide(L)'
;ADFALWQRRVLAPAPEGPGRLERLTAFWREALEALPEESAPPADHPRPGTSSGRGGSVTVTVDTGVHRKLLRLADRENASLFMVLHSALALLLNRWGAGDDIVLGTPVAGRSEPALDEVVGLLTNTLVLRADTSGDPTFRELLARVRAFDVQALDHQDLPFDRLVEEVNPRRHPARHPLFQVMLALQNNERAVLALGEERVPLRPTTTGTAKFDLFVDVLERHGPDGTADGLDLHVEYAAELYEPATAEAFADALRDLLAAVCADPEARPGALPRVGRPSPA
;
A
#
# COMPACT_ATOMS: atom_id res chain seq x y z
N ALA A 1 23.77 -8.07 13.62
CA ALA A 1 24.86 -8.44 12.68
C ALA A 1 24.59 -9.75 11.94
N ASP A 2 23.78 -10.68 12.48
CA ASP A 2 23.51 -11.97 11.84
C ASP A 2 22.60 -11.88 10.60
N PHE A 3 21.55 -11.03 10.62
CA PHE A 3 20.61 -10.87 9.49
C PHE A 3 21.28 -10.40 8.19
N ALA A 4 22.19 -9.41 8.24
CA ALA A 4 22.92 -8.95 7.05
C ALA A 4 23.84 -10.04 6.46
N LEU A 5 24.41 -10.91 7.30
CA LEU A 5 25.22 -12.05 6.86
C LEU A 5 24.37 -13.20 6.33
N TRP A 6 23.17 -13.40 6.88
CA TRP A 6 22.17 -14.32 6.35
C TRP A 6 21.68 -13.85 4.98
N GLN A 7 21.25 -12.59 4.83
CA GLN A 7 20.77 -12.02 3.57
C GLN A 7 21.83 -12.13 2.47
N ARG A 8 23.10 -11.86 2.81
CA ARG A 8 24.22 -12.04 1.89
C ARG A 8 24.46 -13.51 1.49
N ARG A 9 24.25 -14.46 2.40
CA ARG A 9 24.35 -15.91 2.11
C ARG A 9 23.19 -16.40 1.25
N VAL A 10 21.97 -15.94 1.54
CA VAL A 10 20.76 -16.31 0.82
C VAL A 10 20.76 -15.78 -0.61
N LEU A 11 21.33 -14.59 -0.82
CA LEU A 11 21.48 -13.96 -2.14
C LEU A 11 22.81 -14.32 -2.82
N ALA A 12 23.61 -15.23 -2.25
CA ALA A 12 24.88 -15.63 -2.84
C ALA A 12 24.67 -16.37 -4.18
N PRO A 13 25.63 -16.29 -5.12
CA PRO A 13 25.57 -17.02 -6.39
C PRO A 13 25.47 -18.54 -6.15
N ALA A 14 24.65 -19.22 -6.94
CA ALA A 14 24.57 -20.67 -6.92
C ALA A 14 25.75 -21.28 -7.70
N PRO A 15 26.32 -22.42 -7.27
CA PRO A 15 27.39 -23.09 -8.01
C PRO A 15 26.93 -23.68 -9.36
N GLU A 16 25.64 -23.93 -9.56
CA GLU A 16 25.06 -24.38 -10.84
C GLU A 16 23.74 -23.63 -11.14
N GLY A 17 23.63 -23.05 -12.35
CA GLY A 17 22.46 -22.29 -12.81
C GLY A 17 22.38 -20.85 -12.27
N PRO A 18 21.36 -20.08 -12.69
CA PRO A 18 21.20 -18.71 -12.22
C PRO A 18 20.93 -18.69 -10.71
N GLY A 19 21.64 -17.84 -9.96
CA GLY A 19 21.49 -17.72 -8.51
C GLY A 19 20.10 -17.21 -8.09
N ARG A 20 19.73 -17.34 -6.80
CA ARG A 20 18.46 -16.79 -6.28
C ARG A 20 18.32 -15.30 -6.59
N LEU A 21 19.39 -14.53 -6.39
CA LEU A 21 19.43 -13.11 -6.69
C LEU A 21 19.12 -12.80 -8.17
N GLU A 22 19.71 -13.55 -9.10
CA GLU A 22 19.50 -13.33 -10.54
C GLU A 22 18.05 -13.60 -10.94
N ARG A 23 17.40 -14.63 -10.36
CA ARG A 23 15.98 -14.91 -10.60
C ARG A 23 15.08 -13.81 -10.03
N LEU A 24 15.35 -13.35 -8.81
CA LEU A 24 14.64 -12.24 -8.20
C LEU A 24 14.76 -10.96 -9.05
N THR A 25 15.99 -10.62 -9.46
CA THR A 25 16.24 -9.45 -10.31
C THR A 25 15.57 -9.57 -11.67
N ALA A 26 15.60 -10.75 -12.30
CA ALA A 26 14.96 -10.98 -13.60
C ALA A 26 13.44 -10.74 -13.53
N PHE A 27 12.76 -11.33 -12.55
CA PHE A 27 11.34 -11.11 -12.31
C PHE A 27 11.03 -9.62 -12.17
N TRP A 28 11.75 -8.92 -11.28
CA TRP A 28 11.47 -7.52 -11.00
C TRP A 28 11.76 -6.58 -12.16
N ARG A 29 12.77 -6.87 -13.00
CA ARG A 29 13.03 -6.11 -14.23
C ARG A 29 11.89 -6.23 -15.23
N GLU A 30 11.33 -7.42 -15.39
CA GLU A 30 10.16 -7.66 -16.26
C GLU A 30 8.89 -7.04 -15.68
N ALA A 31 8.61 -7.30 -14.40
CA ALA A 31 7.43 -6.81 -13.70
C ALA A 31 7.32 -5.28 -13.67
N LEU A 32 8.47 -4.60 -13.62
CA LEU A 32 8.58 -3.13 -13.55
C LEU A 32 9.11 -2.52 -14.84
N GLU A 33 9.00 -3.24 -15.97
CA GLU A 33 9.28 -2.66 -17.27
C GLU A 33 8.26 -1.57 -17.60
N ALA A 34 8.77 -0.46 -18.17
CA ALA A 34 7.96 0.69 -18.60
C ALA A 34 7.07 1.28 -17.49
N LEU A 35 7.57 1.30 -16.25
CA LEU A 35 6.86 1.95 -15.14
C LEU A 35 6.51 3.42 -15.50
N PRO A 36 5.32 3.89 -15.09
CA PRO A 36 4.99 5.31 -15.17
C PRO A 36 5.95 6.12 -14.31
N GLU A 37 6.20 7.37 -14.71
CA GLU A 37 7.03 8.28 -13.91
C GLU A 37 6.36 8.65 -12.58
N GLU A 38 5.02 8.63 -12.53
CA GLU A 38 4.23 8.99 -11.35
C GLU A 38 2.86 8.28 -11.38
N SER A 39 2.48 7.66 -10.26
CA SER A 39 1.19 6.97 -10.06
C SER A 39 0.34 7.62 -8.95
N ALA A 40 0.69 8.84 -8.56
CA ALA A 40 -0.04 9.65 -7.58
C ALA A 40 -1.20 10.41 -8.26
N PRO A 41 -2.26 10.77 -7.51
CA PRO A 41 -3.27 11.67 -8.04
C PRO A 41 -2.64 13.05 -8.28
N PRO A 42 -3.12 13.83 -9.26
CA PRO A 42 -2.58 15.17 -9.50
C PRO A 42 -2.55 16.01 -8.22
N ALA A 43 -1.46 16.73 -7.99
CA ALA A 43 -1.30 17.57 -6.79
C ALA A 43 -2.13 18.86 -6.86
N ASP A 44 -2.38 19.49 -5.71
CA ASP A 44 -2.91 20.86 -5.59
C ASP A 44 -1.84 21.91 -5.93
N HIS A 45 -0.60 21.61 -5.56
CA HIS A 45 0.54 22.49 -5.76
C HIS A 45 1.57 21.86 -6.70
N PRO A 46 2.34 22.66 -7.45
CA PRO A 46 3.45 22.15 -8.23
C PRO A 46 4.49 21.50 -7.31
N ARG A 47 5.01 20.34 -7.71
CA ARG A 47 6.03 19.63 -6.95
C ARG A 47 7.28 20.49 -6.76
N PRO A 48 7.78 20.67 -5.52
CA PRO A 48 8.98 21.46 -5.27
C PRO A 48 10.24 20.73 -5.73
N GLY A 49 11.36 21.46 -5.87
CA GLY A 49 12.64 20.85 -6.26
C GLY A 49 13.22 19.87 -5.21
N THR A 50 12.85 20.05 -3.94
CA THR A 50 13.23 19.20 -2.80
C THR A 50 12.04 19.08 -1.86
N SER A 51 11.84 17.92 -1.24
CA SER A 51 10.76 17.76 -0.28
C SER A 51 11.06 18.49 1.04
N SER A 52 10.06 19.18 1.58
CA SER A 52 10.08 19.75 2.93
C SER A 52 9.84 18.70 4.02
N GLY A 53 9.32 17.53 3.65
CA GLY A 53 8.93 16.46 4.57
C GLY A 53 7.74 16.81 5.46
N ARG A 54 7.09 17.97 5.27
CA ARG A 54 5.88 18.37 6.03
C ARG A 54 4.68 17.55 5.57
N GLY A 55 3.94 17.03 6.53
CA GLY A 55 2.74 16.26 6.26
C GLY A 55 1.55 16.68 7.11
N GLY A 56 0.37 16.36 6.60
CA GLY A 56 -0.86 16.31 7.38
C GLY A 56 -1.44 14.90 7.36
N SER A 57 -2.49 14.67 8.13
CA SER A 57 -3.18 13.39 8.12
C SER A 57 -4.67 13.57 8.36
N VAL A 58 -5.47 12.77 7.68
CA VAL A 58 -6.92 12.67 7.88
C VAL A 58 -7.28 11.24 8.25
N THR A 59 -8.42 11.04 8.92
CA THR A 59 -8.87 9.69 9.25
C THR A 59 -10.37 9.57 9.04
N VAL A 60 -10.77 8.53 8.31
CA VAL A 60 -12.16 8.17 8.11
C VAL A 60 -12.38 6.72 8.51
N THR A 61 -13.57 6.42 9.02
CA THR A 61 -13.90 5.07 9.47
C THR A 61 -14.81 4.38 8.47
N VAL A 62 -14.48 3.12 8.14
CA VAL A 62 -15.35 2.16 7.46
C VAL A 62 -16.15 1.41 8.52
N ASP A 63 -17.46 1.33 8.35
CA ASP A 63 -18.35 0.68 9.31
C ASP A 63 -18.14 -0.84 9.36
N THR A 64 -18.55 -1.42 10.49
CA THR A 64 -18.47 -2.86 10.75
C THR A 64 -19.21 -3.70 9.70
N GLY A 65 -20.30 -3.18 9.13
CA GLY A 65 -21.07 -3.86 8.09
C GLY A 65 -20.30 -4.01 6.79
N VAL A 66 -19.67 -2.92 6.32
CA VAL A 66 -18.80 -2.92 5.14
C VAL A 66 -17.55 -3.75 5.37
N HIS A 67 -16.89 -3.63 6.53
CA HIS A 67 -15.72 -4.46 6.85
C HIS A 67 -16.03 -5.97 6.71
N ARG A 68 -17.13 -6.45 7.28
CA ARG A 68 -17.55 -7.86 7.12
C ARG A 68 -17.85 -8.25 5.67
N LYS A 69 -18.37 -7.32 4.85
CA LYS A 69 -18.60 -7.57 3.42
C LYS A 69 -17.28 -7.65 2.65
N LEU A 70 -16.30 -6.81 2.96
CA LEU A 70 -14.96 -6.85 2.36
C LEU A 70 -14.28 -8.18 2.66
N LEU A 71 -14.33 -8.66 3.91
CA LEU A 71 -13.78 -9.97 4.28
C LEU A 71 -14.45 -11.12 3.51
N ARG A 72 -15.78 -11.08 3.35
CA ARG A 72 -16.50 -12.08 2.54
C ARG A 72 -16.17 -12.00 1.07
N LEU A 73 -15.92 -10.81 0.53
CA LEU A 73 -15.49 -10.63 -0.85
C LEU A 73 -14.09 -11.23 -1.04
N ALA A 74 -13.16 -10.90 -0.14
CA ALA A 74 -11.81 -11.45 -0.14
C ALA A 74 -11.85 -12.99 -0.14
N ASP A 75 -12.60 -13.60 0.79
CA ASP A 75 -12.78 -15.06 0.89
C ASP A 75 -13.34 -15.68 -0.41
N ARG A 76 -14.44 -15.12 -0.95
CA ARG A 76 -15.07 -15.63 -2.18
C ARG A 76 -14.15 -15.60 -3.39
N GLU A 77 -13.31 -14.57 -3.49
CA GLU A 77 -12.41 -14.37 -4.62
C GLU A 77 -11.01 -14.97 -4.36
N ASN A 78 -10.84 -15.74 -3.27
CA ASN A 78 -9.56 -16.30 -2.81
C ASN A 78 -8.44 -15.24 -2.68
N ALA A 79 -8.81 -14.03 -2.28
CA ALA A 79 -7.93 -12.88 -2.10
C ALA A 79 -7.80 -12.54 -0.61
N SER A 80 -6.80 -11.73 -0.25
CA SER A 80 -6.69 -11.17 1.11
C SER A 80 -7.47 -9.85 1.20
N LEU A 81 -7.77 -9.40 2.42
CA LEU A 81 -8.31 -8.06 2.64
C LEU A 81 -7.39 -6.98 2.06
N PHE A 82 -6.07 -7.17 2.17
CA PHE A 82 -5.08 -6.29 1.58
C PHE A 82 -5.23 -6.18 0.05
N MET A 83 -5.41 -7.28 -0.67
CA MET A 83 -5.62 -7.26 -2.12
C MET A 83 -6.90 -6.53 -2.52
N VAL A 84 -7.97 -6.63 -1.70
CA VAL A 84 -9.21 -5.86 -1.89
C VAL A 84 -8.95 -4.35 -1.71
N LEU A 85 -8.22 -3.97 -0.66
CA LEU A 85 -7.84 -2.58 -0.39
C LEU A 85 -6.92 -2.03 -1.50
N HIS A 86 -5.94 -2.80 -1.94
CA HIS A 86 -5.06 -2.47 -3.06
C HIS A 86 -5.86 -2.23 -4.34
N SER A 87 -6.78 -3.13 -4.69
CA SER A 87 -7.65 -2.98 -5.86
C SER A 87 -8.53 -1.73 -5.79
N ALA A 88 -9.11 -1.45 -4.63
CA ALA A 88 -9.93 -0.25 -4.42
C ALA A 88 -9.10 1.03 -4.53
N LEU A 89 -7.90 1.05 -3.94
CA LEU A 89 -6.99 2.18 -4.02
C LEU A 89 -6.50 2.43 -5.45
N ALA A 90 -6.11 1.38 -6.18
CA ALA A 90 -5.72 1.49 -7.59
C ALA A 90 -6.84 2.05 -8.46
N LEU A 91 -8.07 1.54 -8.28
CA LEU A 91 -9.24 2.05 -8.96
C LEU A 91 -9.53 3.52 -8.61
N LEU A 92 -9.38 3.91 -7.35
CA LEU A 92 -9.56 5.30 -6.93
C LEU A 92 -8.52 6.22 -7.61
N LEU A 93 -7.25 5.83 -7.60
CA LEU A 93 -6.16 6.58 -8.22
C LEU A 93 -6.37 6.76 -9.72
N ASN A 94 -6.79 5.71 -10.42
CA ASN A 94 -7.18 5.79 -11.83
C ASN A 94 -8.29 6.83 -12.05
N ARG A 95 -9.35 6.77 -11.24
CA ARG A 95 -10.48 7.73 -11.34
C ARG A 95 -10.09 9.17 -10.97
N TRP A 96 -9.00 9.34 -10.21
CA TRP A 96 -8.43 10.63 -9.86
C TRP A 96 -7.38 11.12 -10.86
N GLY A 97 -7.14 10.38 -11.96
CA GLY A 97 -6.29 10.82 -13.06
C GLY A 97 -4.83 10.37 -12.94
N ALA A 98 -4.52 9.37 -12.12
CA ALA A 98 -3.18 8.79 -12.02
C ALA A 98 -2.78 7.91 -13.22
N GLY A 99 -3.68 7.68 -14.18
CA GLY A 99 -3.49 6.77 -15.31
C GLY A 99 -4.08 5.39 -15.05
N ASP A 100 -3.83 4.44 -15.95
CA ASP A 100 -4.33 3.05 -15.86
C ASP A 100 -3.29 2.05 -15.34
N ASP A 101 -2.01 2.39 -15.37
CA ASP A 101 -0.94 1.61 -14.77
C ASP A 101 -0.58 2.19 -13.39
N ILE A 102 -1.09 1.58 -12.33
CA ILE A 102 -0.94 2.09 -10.96
C ILE A 102 0.15 1.33 -10.22
N VAL A 103 1.05 2.09 -9.57
CA VAL A 103 2.19 1.55 -8.83
C VAL A 103 2.12 2.01 -7.38
N LEU A 104 2.10 1.06 -6.45
CA LEU A 104 2.07 1.31 -5.01
C LEU A 104 3.28 0.71 -4.32
N GLY A 105 3.66 1.30 -3.19
CA GLY A 105 4.55 0.66 -2.23
C GLY A 105 3.76 -0.04 -1.12
N THR A 106 4.29 -1.14 -0.59
CA THR A 106 3.78 -1.72 0.65
C THR A 106 4.93 -2.19 1.55
N PRO A 107 4.86 -1.97 2.87
CA PRO A 107 5.85 -2.51 3.77
C PRO A 107 5.56 -3.99 4.00
N VAL A 108 6.57 -4.84 3.84
CA VAL A 108 6.52 -6.25 4.25
C VAL A 108 7.47 -6.48 5.40
N ALA A 109 7.00 -7.23 6.40
CA ALA A 109 7.89 -7.73 7.42
C ALA A 109 8.88 -8.70 6.75
N GLY A 110 10.17 -8.37 6.69
CA GLY A 110 11.23 -9.28 6.22
C GLY A 110 11.52 -10.41 7.23
N ARG A 111 10.46 -10.90 7.88
CA ARG A 111 10.45 -11.95 8.91
C ARG A 111 9.81 -13.21 8.33
N SER A 112 10.23 -13.61 7.14
CA SER A 112 9.77 -14.85 6.48
C SER A 112 10.22 -16.12 7.22
N GLU A 113 11.08 -15.98 8.24
CA GLU A 113 11.56 -17.06 9.11
C GLU A 113 11.15 -16.80 10.57
N PRO A 114 10.55 -17.77 11.29
CA PRO A 114 10.13 -17.62 12.69
C PRO A 114 11.25 -17.20 13.65
N ALA A 115 12.51 -17.49 13.31
CA ALA A 115 13.69 -17.10 14.08
C ALA A 115 13.94 -15.58 14.11
N LEU A 116 13.25 -14.80 13.28
CA LEU A 116 13.41 -13.35 13.16
C LEU A 116 12.35 -12.55 13.95
N ASP A 117 11.38 -13.23 14.58
CA ASP A 117 10.27 -12.58 15.27
C ASP A 117 10.70 -11.76 16.49
N GLU A 118 11.74 -12.21 17.21
CA GLU A 118 12.25 -11.57 18.43
C GLU A 118 13.40 -10.58 18.18
N VAL A 119 13.81 -10.37 16.92
CA VAL A 119 14.95 -9.50 16.58
C VAL A 119 14.52 -8.03 16.51
N VAL A 120 15.15 -7.20 17.35
CA VAL A 120 15.06 -5.73 17.26
C VAL A 120 16.04 -5.22 16.19
N GLY A 121 15.52 -4.75 15.06
CA GLY A 121 16.30 -4.18 13.94
C GLY A 121 15.41 -3.73 12.76
N LEU A 122 15.98 -3.00 11.79
CA LEU A 122 15.29 -2.63 10.55
C LEU A 122 15.22 -3.85 9.62
N LEU A 123 14.17 -4.64 9.79
CA LEU A 123 13.91 -5.87 9.02
C LEU A 123 12.78 -5.69 8.01
N THR A 124 12.18 -4.50 7.93
CA THR A 124 11.12 -4.20 6.96
C THR A 124 11.73 -4.04 5.58
N ASN A 125 11.20 -4.76 4.60
CA ASN A 125 11.45 -4.49 3.20
C ASN A 125 10.23 -3.77 2.60
N THR A 126 10.40 -3.16 1.43
CA THR A 126 9.32 -2.52 0.69
C THR A 126 9.11 -3.28 -0.61
N LEU A 127 7.86 -3.70 -0.87
CA LEU A 127 7.48 -4.24 -2.17
C LEU A 127 6.82 -3.19 -3.03
N VAL A 128 7.09 -3.28 -4.34
CA VAL A 128 6.43 -2.48 -5.35
C VAL A 128 5.31 -3.33 -5.94
N LEU A 129 4.09 -2.85 -5.85
CA LEU A 129 2.90 -3.52 -6.35
C LEU A 129 2.36 -2.76 -7.56
N ARG A 130 2.05 -3.49 -8.64
CA ARG A 130 1.56 -2.91 -9.90
C ARG A 130 0.15 -3.42 -10.18
N ALA A 131 -0.73 -2.51 -10.56
CA ALA A 131 -2.12 -2.82 -10.89
C ALA A 131 -2.50 -2.16 -12.22
N ASP A 132 -2.87 -2.99 -13.20
CA ASP A 132 -3.38 -2.56 -14.49
C ASP A 132 -4.90 -2.41 -14.44
N THR A 133 -5.38 -1.17 -14.42
CA THR A 133 -6.79 -0.79 -14.45
C THR A 133 -7.29 -0.49 -15.87
N SER A 134 -6.52 -0.80 -16.92
CA SER A 134 -6.90 -0.54 -18.31
C SER A 134 -8.07 -1.43 -18.77
N GLY A 135 -8.84 -0.92 -19.73
CA GLY A 135 -9.95 -1.66 -20.36
C GLY A 135 -11.28 -1.63 -19.59
N ASP A 136 -11.45 -0.73 -18.62
CA ASP A 136 -12.69 -0.57 -17.82
C ASP A 136 -13.13 -1.89 -17.13
N PRO A 137 -12.22 -2.56 -16.38
CA PRO A 137 -12.53 -3.83 -15.74
C PRO A 137 -13.58 -3.66 -14.66
N THR A 138 -14.41 -4.67 -14.45
CA THR A 138 -15.20 -4.80 -13.21
C THR A 138 -14.26 -4.85 -12.00
N PHE A 139 -14.79 -4.57 -10.81
CA PHE A 139 -13.97 -4.67 -9.59
C PHE A 139 -13.43 -6.09 -9.38
N ARG A 140 -14.23 -7.13 -9.68
CA ARG A 140 -13.76 -8.52 -9.61
C ARG A 140 -12.59 -8.78 -10.56
N GLU A 141 -12.66 -8.31 -11.81
CA GLU A 141 -11.58 -8.50 -12.79
C GLU A 141 -10.30 -7.79 -12.34
N LEU A 142 -10.40 -6.56 -11.82
CA LEU A 142 -9.26 -5.84 -11.27
C LEU A 142 -8.67 -6.58 -10.06
N LEU A 143 -9.50 -7.07 -9.15
CA LEU A 143 -9.07 -7.85 -7.99
C LEU A 143 -8.32 -9.12 -8.41
N ALA A 144 -8.77 -9.79 -9.46
CA ALA A 144 -8.07 -10.96 -10.00
C ALA A 144 -6.68 -10.61 -10.55
N ARG A 145 -6.55 -9.47 -11.27
CA ARG A 145 -5.25 -8.97 -11.77
C ARG A 145 -4.30 -8.63 -10.61
N VAL A 146 -4.79 -7.85 -9.65
CA VAL A 146 -4.06 -7.45 -8.45
C VAL A 146 -3.58 -8.67 -7.67
N ARG A 147 -4.48 -9.63 -7.39
CA ARG A 147 -4.12 -10.88 -6.70
C ARG A 147 -3.01 -11.63 -7.43
N ALA A 148 -3.11 -11.76 -8.76
CA ALA A 148 -2.10 -12.48 -9.54
C ALA A 148 -0.72 -11.83 -9.46
N PHE A 149 -0.66 -10.48 -9.45
CA PHE A 149 0.58 -9.75 -9.29
C PHE A 149 1.11 -9.82 -7.86
N ASP A 150 0.26 -9.52 -6.86
CA ASP A 150 0.63 -9.46 -5.45
C ASP A 150 1.21 -10.80 -4.95
N VAL A 151 0.66 -11.94 -5.39
CA VAL A 151 1.21 -13.27 -5.06
C VAL A 151 2.63 -13.42 -5.62
N GLN A 152 2.84 -13.07 -6.89
CA GLN A 152 4.18 -13.14 -7.49
C GLN A 152 5.14 -12.17 -6.81
N ALA A 153 4.72 -10.95 -6.47
CA ALA A 153 5.53 -9.98 -5.75
C ALA A 153 5.96 -10.51 -4.37
N LEU A 154 5.05 -11.17 -3.64
CA LEU A 154 5.34 -11.80 -2.35
C LEU A 154 6.33 -12.95 -2.47
N ASP A 155 6.24 -13.77 -3.52
CA ASP A 155 7.21 -14.84 -3.79
C ASP A 155 8.62 -14.31 -4.11
N HIS A 156 8.74 -13.03 -4.46
CA HIS A 156 10.00 -12.36 -4.81
C HIS A 156 10.40 -11.27 -3.80
N GLN A 157 9.83 -11.31 -2.59
CA GLN A 157 9.98 -10.26 -1.58
C GLN A 157 11.38 -10.11 -0.96
N ASP A 158 12.26 -11.08 -1.16
CA ASP A 158 13.60 -11.08 -0.55
C ASP A 158 14.59 -10.17 -1.26
N LEU A 159 14.24 -9.62 -2.42
CA LEU A 159 15.07 -8.61 -3.08
C LEU A 159 14.98 -7.30 -2.29
N PRO A 160 16.09 -6.77 -1.75
CA PRO A 160 16.06 -5.51 -1.00
C PRO A 160 15.59 -4.36 -1.90
N PHE A 161 14.71 -3.50 -1.39
CA PHE A 161 14.19 -2.36 -2.14
C PHE A 161 15.30 -1.46 -2.73
N ASP A 162 16.36 -1.17 -1.97
CA ASP A 162 17.47 -0.35 -2.48
C ASP A 162 18.15 -0.98 -3.70
N ARG A 163 18.27 -2.31 -3.72
CA ARG A 163 18.78 -3.05 -4.88
C ARG A 163 17.81 -3.00 -6.04
N LEU A 164 16.52 -3.12 -5.78
CA LEU A 164 15.50 -3.00 -6.81
C LEU A 164 15.57 -1.62 -7.50
N VAL A 165 15.75 -0.54 -6.73
CA VAL A 165 15.92 0.82 -7.27
C VAL A 165 17.20 0.93 -8.12
N GLU A 166 18.30 0.31 -7.70
CA GLU A 166 19.54 0.24 -8.49
C GLU A 166 19.33 -0.49 -9.83
N GLU A 167 18.60 -1.60 -9.81
CA GLU A 167 18.37 -2.46 -10.98
C GLU A 167 17.41 -1.84 -12.02
N VAL A 168 16.30 -1.24 -11.56
CA VAL A 168 15.35 -0.54 -12.43
C VAL A 168 15.90 0.82 -12.89
N ASN A 169 16.71 1.46 -12.06
CA ASN A 169 17.35 2.76 -12.30
C ASN A 169 16.37 3.83 -12.86
N PRO A 170 15.28 4.15 -12.14
CA PRO A 170 14.31 5.14 -12.59
C PRO A 170 14.90 6.55 -12.61
N ARG A 171 14.26 7.47 -13.34
CA ARG A 171 14.64 8.90 -13.29
C ARG A 171 14.52 9.40 -11.85
N ARG A 172 15.62 9.96 -11.32
CA ARG A 172 15.68 10.45 -9.95
C ARG A 172 15.16 11.88 -9.86
N HIS A 173 14.36 12.15 -8.83
CA HIS A 173 13.94 13.49 -8.46
C HIS A 173 14.02 13.65 -6.93
N PRO A 174 14.66 14.69 -6.37
CA PRO A 174 14.89 14.80 -4.92
C PRO A 174 13.62 14.90 -4.07
N ALA A 175 12.53 15.36 -4.66
CA ALA A 175 11.21 15.41 -4.04
C ALA A 175 10.28 14.25 -4.45
N ARG A 176 10.80 13.12 -4.94
CA ARG A 176 10.00 11.94 -5.28
C ARG A 176 10.60 10.69 -4.66
N HIS A 177 9.74 9.87 -4.06
CA HIS A 177 10.13 8.52 -3.70
C HIS A 177 10.34 7.70 -4.99
N PRO A 178 11.41 6.89 -5.09
CA PRO A 178 11.67 6.09 -6.28
C PRO A 178 10.58 5.02 -6.48
N LEU A 179 10.27 4.73 -7.74
CA LEU A 179 9.33 3.70 -8.22
C LEU A 179 7.84 3.90 -7.91
N PHE A 180 7.49 4.47 -6.76
CA PHE A 180 6.11 4.72 -6.36
C PHE A 180 6.00 5.95 -5.46
N GLN A 181 4.81 6.53 -5.38
CA GLN A 181 4.53 7.74 -4.60
C GLN A 181 3.41 7.55 -3.57
N VAL A 182 2.61 6.51 -3.75
CA VAL A 182 1.53 6.13 -2.85
C VAL A 182 1.90 4.83 -2.15
N MET A 183 1.81 4.83 -0.82
CA MET A 183 2.07 3.67 0.03
C MET A 183 0.74 3.13 0.58
N LEU A 184 0.59 1.80 0.64
CA LEU A 184 -0.53 1.12 1.29
C LEU A 184 -0.01 0.16 2.36
N ALA A 185 -0.52 0.29 3.57
CA ALA A 185 -0.29 -0.65 4.67
C ALA A 185 -1.60 -1.11 5.29
N LEU A 186 -1.61 -2.34 5.81
CA LEU A 186 -2.70 -2.90 6.59
C LEU A 186 -2.14 -3.36 7.94
N GLN A 187 -2.62 -2.74 9.01
CA GLN A 187 -2.34 -3.11 10.39
C GLN A 187 -3.45 -4.03 10.88
N ASN A 188 -3.24 -5.34 10.77
CA ASN A 188 -4.18 -6.38 11.18
C ASN A 188 -3.72 -7.17 12.42
N ASN A 189 -2.56 -6.82 12.98
CA ASN A 189 -2.03 -7.43 14.19
C ASN A 189 -2.69 -6.82 15.45
N GLU A 190 -2.67 -7.54 16.57
CA GLU A 190 -3.17 -7.04 17.84
C GLU A 190 -2.53 -5.69 18.18
N ARG A 191 -3.37 -4.68 18.49
CA ARG A 191 -2.87 -3.37 18.96
C ARG A 191 -1.97 -3.61 20.15
N ALA A 192 -0.73 -3.12 20.08
CA ALA A 192 0.20 -3.18 21.20
C ALA A 192 -0.41 -2.45 22.40
N VAL A 193 -0.92 -3.20 23.37
CA VAL A 193 -1.28 -2.67 24.68
C VAL A 193 -0.02 -2.71 25.51
N LEU A 194 0.50 -1.53 25.85
CA LEU A 194 1.61 -1.46 26.79
C LEU A 194 1.07 -1.81 28.18
N ALA A 195 1.44 -2.98 28.67
CA ALA A 195 1.20 -3.38 30.06
C ALA A 195 2.33 -2.83 30.93
N LEU A 196 2.01 -1.90 31.83
CA LEU A 196 2.92 -1.35 32.83
C LEU A 196 2.49 -1.87 34.21
N GLY A 197 2.88 -3.09 34.55
CA GLY A 197 2.33 -3.80 35.71
C GLY A 197 0.89 -4.23 35.46
N GLU A 198 -0.02 -3.91 36.38
CA GLU A 198 -1.47 -4.17 36.21
C GLU A 198 -2.18 -3.12 35.34
N GLU A 199 -1.51 -2.01 35.03
CA GLU A 199 -2.08 -0.95 34.21
C GLU A 199 -1.96 -1.27 32.72
N ARG A 200 -3.08 -1.13 32.01
CA ARG A 200 -3.14 -1.18 30.55
C ARG A 200 -3.25 0.25 30.04
N VAL A 201 -2.18 0.77 29.44
CA VAL A 201 -2.18 2.12 28.88
C VAL A 201 -2.53 2.05 27.39
N PRO A 202 -3.64 2.68 26.95
CA PRO A 202 -3.96 2.76 25.53
C PRO A 202 -2.96 3.70 24.84
N LEU A 203 -2.30 3.19 23.80
CA LEU A 203 -1.50 4.04 22.92
C LEU A 203 -2.43 5.01 22.17
N ARG A 204 -2.13 6.30 22.23
CA ARG A 204 -2.80 7.31 21.42
C ARG A 204 -1.97 7.58 20.17
N PRO A 205 -2.54 7.41 18.97
CA PRO A 205 -1.87 7.84 17.74
C PRO A 205 -1.49 9.32 17.86
N THR A 206 -0.24 9.64 17.54
CA THR A 206 0.26 11.01 17.49
C THR A 206 0.82 11.23 16.09
N THR A 207 0.39 12.30 15.43
CA THR A 207 0.99 12.69 14.16
C THR A 207 2.37 13.27 14.41
N THR A 208 3.33 12.90 13.58
CA THR A 208 4.66 13.51 13.57
C THR A 208 4.67 14.85 12.82
N GLY A 209 3.58 15.22 12.14
CA GLY A 209 3.52 16.38 11.25
C GLY A 209 4.41 16.24 10.00
N THR A 210 4.79 15.01 9.66
CA THR A 210 5.68 14.70 8.54
C THR A 210 5.00 13.82 7.51
N ALA A 211 5.48 13.87 6.26
CA ALA A 211 5.07 12.96 5.20
C ALA A 211 6.29 12.27 4.59
N LYS A 212 6.27 10.93 4.50
CA LYS A 212 7.35 10.14 3.87
C LYS A 212 7.10 9.88 2.38
N PHE A 213 5.84 9.89 2.00
CA PHE A 213 5.34 9.65 0.64
C PHE A 213 4.40 10.79 0.26
N ASP A 214 4.03 10.86 -1.01
CA ASP A 214 3.05 11.85 -1.45
C ASP A 214 1.69 11.59 -0.77
N LEU A 215 1.31 10.31 -0.73
CA LEU A 215 0.20 9.78 0.06
C LEU A 215 0.62 8.47 0.75
N PHE A 216 0.19 8.28 1.99
CA PHE A 216 0.32 7.01 2.69
C PHE A 216 -1.04 6.63 3.30
N VAL A 217 -1.62 5.55 2.79
CA VAL A 217 -2.87 4.96 3.27
C VAL A 217 -2.51 3.84 4.24
N ASP A 218 -2.63 4.12 5.54
CA ASP A 218 -2.45 3.14 6.61
C ASP A 218 -3.83 2.70 7.12
N VAL A 219 -4.17 1.44 6.88
CA VAL A 219 -5.46 0.87 7.23
C VAL A 219 -5.33 0.09 8.54
N LEU A 220 -6.07 0.50 9.56
CA LEU A 220 -6.13 -0.20 10.83
C LEU A 220 -7.38 -1.05 10.91
N GLU A 221 -7.20 -2.37 10.95
CA GLU A 221 -8.29 -3.31 11.11
C GLU A 221 -8.72 -3.40 12.58
N ARG A 222 -10.00 -3.14 12.86
CA ARG A 222 -10.53 -3.25 14.22
C ARG A 222 -11.24 -4.58 14.40
N HIS A 223 -11.01 -5.17 15.56
CA HIS A 223 -11.66 -6.39 16.02
C HIS A 223 -12.35 -6.14 17.36
N GLY A 224 -13.53 -6.72 17.51
CA GLY A 224 -14.26 -6.77 18.77
C GLY A 224 -13.60 -7.71 19.78
N PRO A 225 -14.10 -7.76 21.03
CA PRO A 225 -13.54 -8.61 22.09
C PRO A 225 -13.51 -10.11 21.78
N ASP A 226 -14.37 -10.54 20.85
CA ASP A 226 -14.50 -11.92 20.37
C ASP A 226 -13.67 -12.20 19.10
N GLY A 227 -12.83 -11.25 18.67
CA GLY A 227 -12.05 -11.33 17.45
C GLY A 227 -12.87 -11.07 16.18
N THR A 228 -14.14 -10.69 16.27
CA THR A 228 -14.95 -10.39 15.09
C THR A 228 -14.62 -9.02 14.50
N ALA A 229 -14.71 -8.90 13.17
CA ALA A 229 -14.56 -7.63 12.46
C ALA A 229 -15.45 -6.52 13.06
N ASP A 230 -14.85 -5.36 13.35
CA ASP A 230 -15.46 -4.18 13.96
C ASP A 230 -15.13 -2.86 13.23
N GLY A 231 -15.06 -2.93 11.90
CA GLY A 231 -14.76 -1.80 11.02
C GLY A 231 -13.26 -1.61 10.75
N LEU A 232 -12.95 -0.60 9.93
CA LEU A 232 -11.59 -0.20 9.56
C LEU A 232 -11.40 1.29 9.83
N ASP A 233 -10.21 1.70 10.24
CA ASP A 233 -9.81 3.11 10.21
C ASP A 233 -8.83 3.34 9.06
N LEU A 234 -9.19 4.23 8.14
CA LEU A 234 -8.34 4.64 7.03
C LEU A 234 -7.60 5.91 7.44
N HIS A 235 -6.34 5.78 7.80
CA HIS A 235 -5.47 6.92 8.08
C HIS A 235 -4.73 7.30 6.80
N VAL A 236 -4.97 8.52 6.29
CA VAL A 236 -4.34 9.02 5.08
C VAL A 236 -3.38 10.15 5.47
N GLU A 237 -2.09 9.85 5.48
CA GLU A 237 -1.01 10.85 5.55
C GLU A 237 -0.77 11.41 4.15
N TYR A 238 -0.54 12.72 4.05
CA TYR A 238 -0.30 13.41 2.78
C TYR A 238 0.80 14.45 2.90
N ALA A 239 1.58 14.62 1.82
CA ALA A 239 2.57 15.68 1.71
C ALA A 239 1.90 17.05 1.59
N ALA A 240 2.05 17.90 2.61
CA ALA A 240 1.38 19.20 2.70
C ALA A 240 1.90 20.23 1.69
N GLU A 241 3.01 19.94 1.01
CA GLU A 241 3.53 20.73 -0.11
C GLU A 241 2.91 20.35 -1.46
N LEU A 242 2.15 19.25 -1.52
CA LEU A 242 1.48 18.75 -2.73
C LEU A 242 -0.03 18.84 -2.59
N TYR A 243 -0.58 18.47 -1.44
CA TYR A 243 -2.02 18.35 -1.23
C TYR A 243 -2.52 19.26 -0.10
N GLU A 244 -3.65 19.89 -0.35
CA GLU A 244 -4.43 20.62 0.64
C GLU A 244 -5.19 19.64 1.55
N PRO A 245 -5.48 20.00 2.82
CA PRO A 245 -6.26 19.16 3.73
C PRO A 245 -7.60 18.71 3.13
N ALA A 246 -8.32 19.61 2.46
CA ALA A 246 -9.60 19.30 1.83
C ALA A 246 -9.50 18.24 0.72
N THR A 247 -8.37 18.21 -0.01
CA THR A 247 -8.12 17.19 -1.05
C THR A 247 -7.86 15.84 -0.40
N ALA A 248 -7.08 15.79 0.68
CA ALA A 248 -6.84 14.57 1.44
C ALA A 248 -8.11 14.03 2.09
N GLU A 249 -8.96 14.89 2.67
CA GLU A 249 -10.27 14.52 3.22
C GLU A 249 -11.17 13.92 2.15
N ALA A 250 -11.30 14.58 0.99
CA ALA A 250 -12.09 14.09 -0.12
C ALA A 250 -11.56 12.75 -0.66
N PHE A 251 -10.24 12.54 -0.67
CA PHE A 251 -9.63 11.29 -1.08
C PHE A 251 -9.96 10.15 -0.11
N ALA A 252 -9.86 10.41 1.19
CA ALA A 252 -10.18 9.43 2.22
C ALA A 252 -11.67 9.05 2.20
N ASP A 253 -12.57 10.04 2.12
CA ASP A 253 -14.01 9.83 1.98
C ASP A 253 -14.34 9.03 0.71
N ALA A 254 -13.71 9.38 -0.41
CA ALA A 254 -13.85 8.68 -1.67
C ALA A 254 -13.43 7.21 -1.57
N LEU A 255 -12.32 6.91 -0.89
CA LEU A 255 -11.88 5.54 -0.66
C LEU A 255 -12.87 4.76 0.20
N ARG A 256 -13.36 5.34 1.31
CA ARG A 256 -14.39 4.74 2.17
C ARG A 256 -15.64 4.39 1.37
N ASP A 257 -16.14 5.34 0.59
CA ASP A 257 -17.39 5.17 -0.18
C ASP A 257 -17.20 4.15 -1.31
N LEU A 258 -16.03 4.13 -1.94
CA LEU A 258 -15.68 3.13 -2.94
C LEU A 258 -15.65 1.72 -2.34
N LEU A 259 -15.04 1.53 -1.17
CA LEU A 259 -15.03 0.24 -0.46
C LEU A 259 -16.45 -0.26 -0.15
N ALA A 260 -17.34 0.64 0.27
CA ALA A 260 -18.75 0.30 0.49
C ALA A 260 -19.46 -0.11 -0.80
N ALA A 261 -19.18 0.57 -1.91
CA ALA A 261 -19.80 0.29 -3.20
C ALA A 261 -19.32 -1.03 -3.82
N VAL A 262 -18.00 -1.29 -3.86
CA VAL A 262 -17.43 -2.50 -4.50
C VAL A 262 -17.80 -3.77 -3.75
N CYS A 263 -18.02 -3.70 -2.43
CA CYS A 263 -18.48 -4.84 -1.65
C CYS A 263 -20.00 -5.08 -1.78
N ALA A 264 -20.76 -4.09 -2.25
CA ALA A 264 -22.19 -4.22 -2.52
C ALA A 264 -22.44 -4.82 -3.92
N ASP A 265 -21.65 -4.42 -4.92
CA ASP A 265 -21.71 -4.95 -6.28
C ASP A 265 -20.30 -5.06 -6.91
N PRO A 266 -19.63 -6.23 -6.76
CA PRO A 266 -18.32 -6.46 -7.36
C PRO A 266 -18.31 -6.50 -8.90
N GLU A 267 -19.48 -6.67 -9.53
CA GLU A 267 -19.63 -6.66 -10.99
C GLU A 267 -19.82 -5.24 -11.54
N ALA A 268 -19.99 -4.25 -10.67
CA ALA A 268 -20.11 -2.87 -11.08
C ALA A 268 -18.83 -2.42 -11.78
N ARG A 269 -19.01 -1.83 -12.96
CA ARG A 269 -17.93 -1.14 -13.66
C ARG A 269 -17.60 0.20 -12.99
N PRO A 270 -16.37 0.70 -13.13
CA PRO A 270 -15.92 1.99 -12.60
C PRO A 270 -16.92 3.15 -12.80
N GLY A 271 -17.57 3.23 -13.96
CA GLY A 271 -18.55 4.27 -14.27
C GLY A 271 -19.86 4.21 -13.47
N ALA A 272 -20.22 3.04 -12.94
CA ALA A 272 -21.42 2.83 -12.12
C ALA A 272 -21.17 3.04 -10.62
N LEU A 273 -19.91 3.10 -10.19
CA LEU A 273 -19.50 3.35 -8.81
C LEU A 273 -19.59 4.85 -8.47
N PRO A 274 -19.79 5.23 -7.19
CA PRO A 274 -19.96 6.61 -6.76
C PRO A 274 -18.95 7.56 -7.39
N ARG A 275 -19.38 8.74 -7.84
CA ARG A 275 -18.46 9.74 -8.39
C ARG A 275 -17.53 10.20 -7.28
N VAL A 276 -16.24 9.97 -7.49
CA VAL A 276 -15.16 10.39 -6.62
C VAL A 276 -14.43 11.52 -7.35
N GLY A 277 -15.03 12.71 -7.30
CA GLY A 277 -14.47 13.92 -7.91
C GLY A 277 -13.62 14.67 -6.90
N ARG A 278 -12.46 15.17 -7.34
CA ARG A 278 -11.64 16.07 -6.54
C ARG A 278 -12.41 17.37 -6.30
N PRO A 279 -12.36 17.98 -5.10
CA PRO A 279 -12.88 19.32 -4.90
C PRO A 279 -12.25 20.30 -5.90
N SER A 280 -13.04 21.22 -6.44
CA SER A 280 -12.50 22.28 -7.30
C SER A 280 -11.46 23.09 -6.50
N PRO A 281 -10.30 23.43 -7.10
CA PRO A 281 -9.38 24.35 -6.45
C PRO A 281 -10.11 25.68 -6.21
N ALA A 282 -9.97 26.22 -4.99
CA ALA A 282 -10.53 27.51 -4.60
C ALA A 282 -9.82 28.69 -5.29
#